data_AF-A0A661D1Y5-F1
#
_entry.id   AF-A0A661D1Y5-F1
#
_cell.length_a   1.000
_cell.length_b   1.000
_cell.length_c   1.000
_cell.angle_alpha   90.00
_cell.angle_beta   90.00
_cell.angle_gamma   90.00
#
_symmetry.space_group_name_H-M   'P 1'
#
loop_
_entity.id
_entity.type
_entity.pdbx_description
1 polymer ?
#
loop_
_entity_poly.entity_id
_entity_poly.type
_entity_poly.pdbx_seq_one_letter_code
_entity_poly.pdbx_strand_id
1 'polypeptide(L)'
;MDSENVATDTKMEKENENEEGLYSVVDGNKLDANSYAGFKLYRNWCARCHGTYGQGMVGPNLADSLNVISEKEFFNVVENGKSGTIGSMPAWKANPKVMAGRDQLYAYLMARADGAIGVVKPKKQ
;
A
#
# COMPACT_ATOMS: atom_id res chain seq x y z
N MET A 1 21.37 -38.04 23.54
CA MET A 1 20.24 -38.73 24.19
C MET A 1 19.34 -37.68 24.81
N ASP A 2 18.99 -36.66 24.02
CA ASP A 2 17.97 -36.69 22.96
C ASP A 2 16.59 -36.49 23.59
N SER A 3 16.04 -35.30 23.44
CA SER A 3 14.73 -35.10 22.79
C SER A 3 14.39 -33.62 22.81
N GLU A 4 14.56 -33.02 21.64
CA GLU A 4 13.86 -31.82 21.20
C GLU A 4 12.36 -32.11 20.99
N ASN A 5 11.62 -31.06 20.60
CA ASN A 5 10.26 -31.02 20.03
C ASN A 5 9.16 -30.76 21.09
N VAL A 6 8.20 -29.84 20.93
CA VAL A 6 7.46 -29.37 19.74
C VAL A 6 6.90 -27.97 20.03
N ALA A 7 7.08 -27.07 19.06
CA ALA A 7 6.12 -26.16 18.40
C ALA A 7 4.88 -25.63 19.16
N THR A 8 4.37 -24.42 18.91
CA THR A 8 4.10 -23.83 17.59
C THR A 8 3.97 -22.30 17.70
N ASP A 9 4.63 -21.59 16.80
CA ASP A 9 4.33 -20.21 16.42
C ASP A 9 2.91 -20.14 15.84
N THR A 10 1.97 -19.58 16.59
CA THR A 10 0.64 -19.25 16.06
C THR A 10 0.72 -17.93 15.31
N LYS A 11 1.11 -17.99 14.04
CA LYS A 11 0.78 -16.95 13.07
C LYS A 11 -0.74 -17.01 12.88
N MET A 12 -1.46 -16.01 13.40
CA MET A 12 -2.87 -15.81 13.14
C MET A 12 -3.09 -15.68 11.63
N GLU A 13 -3.59 -16.76 11.04
CA GLU A 13 -4.25 -16.75 9.75
C GLU A 13 -5.55 -15.95 9.92
N LYS A 14 -5.65 -14.81 9.21
CA LYS A 14 -6.91 -14.09 9.12
C LYS A 14 -7.72 -14.74 8.02
N GLU A 15 -8.79 -15.40 8.45
CA GLU A 15 -9.80 -16.04 7.63
C GLU A 15 -10.55 -15.03 6.77
N ASN A 16 -11.02 -15.56 5.64
CA ASN A 16 -11.43 -14.85 4.45
C ASN A 16 -12.92 -14.51 4.53
N GLU A 17 -13.26 -13.24 4.35
CA GLU A 17 -14.57 -12.86 3.84
C GLU A 17 -14.33 -12.06 2.56
N ASN A 18 -14.98 -12.49 1.47
CA ASN A 18 -14.88 -12.03 0.07
C ASN A 18 -13.51 -12.20 -0.64
N GLU A 19 -13.25 -13.41 -1.17
CA GLU A 19 -12.08 -13.74 -2.03
C GLU A 19 -12.15 -13.13 -3.46
N GLU A 20 -12.21 -11.80 -3.54
CA GLU A 20 -11.35 -11.11 -4.49
C GLU A 20 -10.24 -10.50 -3.65
N GLY A 21 -9.03 -11.07 -3.68
CA GLY A 21 -7.91 -10.56 -2.90
C GLY A 21 -7.71 -9.06 -3.12
N LEU A 22 -7.24 -8.34 -2.09
CA LEU A 22 -7.08 -6.88 -2.07
C LEU A 22 -6.45 -6.33 -3.37
N TYR A 23 -5.51 -7.08 -3.93
CA TYR A 23 -4.95 -6.90 -5.25
C TYR A 23 -4.60 -8.27 -5.88
N SER A 24 -4.37 -8.29 -7.19
CA SER A 24 -3.66 -9.38 -7.87
C SER A 24 -2.59 -8.85 -8.81
N VAL A 25 -1.50 -9.62 -8.93
CA VAL A 25 -0.39 -9.33 -9.83
C VAL A 25 -0.11 -10.55 -10.69
N VAL A 26 -0.05 -10.36 -12.00
CA VAL A 26 0.42 -11.37 -12.97
C VAL A 26 1.62 -10.85 -13.74
N ASP A 27 2.44 -11.75 -14.28
CA ASP A 27 3.66 -11.42 -15.05
C ASP A 27 4.61 -10.43 -14.34
N GLY A 28 4.60 -10.43 -13.00
CA GLY A 28 5.46 -9.59 -12.15
C GLY A 28 5.17 -8.08 -12.17
N ASN A 29 4.24 -7.58 -12.99
CA ASN A 29 3.87 -6.15 -12.98
C ASN A 29 2.46 -5.80 -13.49
N LYS A 30 1.63 -6.77 -13.85
CA LYS A 30 0.27 -6.52 -14.32
C LYS A 30 -0.71 -6.59 -13.15
N LEU A 31 -1.19 -5.43 -12.74
CA LEU A 31 -2.19 -5.26 -11.69
C LEU A 31 -3.60 -5.48 -12.24
N ASP A 32 -4.49 -5.99 -11.39
CA ASP A 32 -5.93 -5.94 -11.64
C ASP A 32 -6.42 -4.50 -11.88
N ALA A 33 -7.68 -4.37 -12.32
CA ALA A 33 -8.26 -3.07 -12.64
C ALA A 33 -8.33 -2.11 -11.44
N ASN A 34 -8.59 -2.61 -10.23
CA ASN A 34 -8.75 -1.84 -9.00
C ASN A 34 -7.39 -1.25 -8.56
N SER A 35 -6.39 -2.10 -8.43
CA SER A 35 -5.01 -1.75 -8.08
C SER A 35 -4.35 -0.89 -9.17
N TYR A 36 -4.65 -1.14 -10.44
CA TYR A 36 -4.17 -0.27 -11.53
C TYR A 36 -4.82 1.12 -11.50
N ALA A 37 -6.08 1.23 -11.10
CA ALA A 37 -6.71 2.54 -10.85
C ALA A 37 -6.01 3.28 -9.70
N GLY A 38 -5.62 2.55 -8.65
CA GLY A 38 -4.80 3.03 -7.55
C GLY A 38 -3.48 3.62 -7.99
N PHE A 39 -2.74 2.90 -8.85
CA PHE A 39 -1.51 3.40 -9.46
C PHE A 39 -1.72 4.74 -10.19
N LYS A 40 -2.78 4.85 -11.02
CA LYS A 40 -3.07 6.11 -11.74
C LYS A 40 -3.36 7.26 -10.78
N LEU A 41 -4.12 7.01 -9.73
CA LEU A 41 -4.44 8.02 -8.73
C LEU A 41 -3.20 8.44 -7.95
N TYR A 42 -2.37 7.48 -7.54
CA TYR A 42 -1.09 7.68 -6.88
C TYR A 42 -0.15 8.56 -7.72
N ARG A 43 -0.04 8.28 -9.02
CA ARG A 43 0.78 9.04 -9.96
C ARG A 43 0.38 10.50 -10.05
N ASN A 44 -0.91 10.80 -9.92
CA ASN A 44 -1.43 12.16 -10.05
C ASN A 44 -1.23 12.99 -8.77
N TRP A 45 -1.33 12.38 -7.59
CA TRP A 45 -1.43 13.13 -6.33
C TRP A 45 -0.29 12.89 -5.33
N CYS A 46 0.33 11.72 -5.35
CA CYS A 46 1.23 11.27 -4.28
C CYS A 46 2.69 11.19 -4.74
N ALA A 47 2.90 10.85 -6.01
CA ALA A 47 4.23 10.51 -6.54
C ALA A 47 5.25 11.65 -6.50
N ARG A 48 4.80 12.91 -6.45
CA ARG A 48 5.70 14.07 -6.38
C ARG A 48 6.55 14.07 -5.11
N CYS A 49 6.04 13.51 -4.01
CA CYS A 49 6.72 13.45 -2.73
C CYS A 49 7.22 12.04 -2.40
N HIS A 50 6.45 11.01 -2.73
CA HIS A 50 6.75 9.62 -2.38
C HIS A 50 7.47 8.83 -3.50
N GLY A 51 7.95 9.51 -4.53
CA GLY A 51 8.64 8.89 -5.67
C GLY A 51 7.68 8.37 -6.74
N THR A 52 8.22 7.99 -7.90
CA THR A 52 7.39 7.60 -9.06
C THR A 52 6.45 6.42 -8.77
N TYR A 53 6.88 5.50 -7.89
CA TYR A 53 6.20 4.23 -7.62
C TYR A 53 6.01 3.93 -6.13
N GLY A 54 6.32 4.85 -5.22
CA GLY A 54 6.18 4.64 -3.76
C GLY A 54 7.49 4.49 -3.02
N GLN A 55 8.63 4.45 -3.71
CA GLN A 55 9.95 4.17 -3.14
C GLN A 55 10.55 5.30 -2.27
N GLY A 56 9.82 6.40 -2.07
CA GLY A 56 10.28 7.55 -1.30
C GLY A 56 11.07 8.57 -2.12
N MET A 57 11.05 9.82 -1.67
CA MET A 57 11.88 10.92 -2.17
C MET A 57 11.93 12.03 -1.11
N VAL A 58 10.98 12.96 -1.15
CA VAL A 58 10.80 14.00 -0.13
C VAL A 58 10.04 13.41 1.07
N GLY A 59 9.02 12.62 0.77
CA GLY A 59 8.32 11.79 1.74
C GLY A 59 8.92 10.39 1.85
N PRO A 60 8.51 9.61 2.85
CA PRO A 60 9.04 8.27 3.11
C PRO A 60 8.68 7.29 1.98
N ASN A 61 9.41 6.17 1.96
CA ASN A 61 9.01 4.98 1.22
C ASN A 61 7.70 4.43 1.78
N LEU A 62 6.68 4.36 0.92
CA LEU A 62 5.34 3.94 1.32
C LEU A 62 5.19 2.43 1.45
N ALA A 63 5.99 1.65 0.71
CA ALA A 63 6.02 0.19 0.89
C ALA A 63 6.52 -0.14 2.31
N ASP A 64 7.62 0.48 2.74
CA ASP A 64 8.15 0.31 4.09
C ASP A 64 7.18 0.82 5.16
N SER A 65 6.53 1.96 4.90
CA SER A 65 5.56 2.55 5.82
C SER A 65 4.34 1.64 6.04
N LEU A 66 3.83 1.01 4.99
CA LEU A 66 2.65 0.14 5.08
C LEU A 66 2.92 -1.18 5.79
N ASN A 67 4.17 -1.60 5.89
CA ASN A 67 4.57 -2.74 6.71
C ASN A 67 4.58 -2.44 8.22
N VAL A 68 4.47 -1.17 8.62
CA VAL A 68 4.50 -0.75 10.04
C VAL A 68 3.20 -0.08 10.51
N ILE A 69 2.42 0.52 9.62
CA ILE A 69 1.15 1.17 9.96
C ILE A 69 -0.04 0.28 9.66
N SER A 70 -1.12 0.45 10.42
CA SER A 70 -2.40 -0.21 10.11
C SER A 70 -3.09 0.44 8.91
N GLU A 71 -4.00 -0.31 8.27
CA GLU A 71 -4.92 0.21 7.25
C GLU A 71 -5.70 1.45 7.73
N LYS A 72 -6.22 1.40 8.97
CA LYS A 72 -6.91 2.54 9.58
C LYS A 72 -6.01 3.77 9.69
N GLU A 73 -4.74 3.58 10.05
CA GLU A 73 -3.76 4.68 10.08
C GLU A 73 -3.49 5.21 8.68
N PHE A 74 -3.33 4.36 7.67
CA PHE A 74 -3.18 4.78 6.28
C PHE A 74 -4.32 5.72 5.86
N PHE A 75 -5.58 5.30 6.05
CA PHE A 75 -6.72 6.12 5.66
C PHE A 75 -6.81 7.43 6.42
N ASN A 76 -6.51 7.41 7.73
CA ASN A 76 -6.47 8.62 8.55
C ASN A 76 -5.41 9.60 8.05
N VAL A 77 -4.20 9.12 7.75
CA VAL A 77 -3.10 9.95 7.25
C VAL A 77 -3.42 10.53 5.86
N VAL A 78 -4.02 9.74 4.97
CA VAL A 78 -4.47 10.26 3.66
C VAL A 78 -5.54 11.34 3.84
N GLU A 79 -6.52 11.11 4.71
CA GLU A 79 -7.63 12.03 4.94
C GLU A 79 -7.19 13.34 5.60
N ASN A 80 -6.45 13.23 6.71
CA ASN A 80 -6.15 14.33 7.61
C ASN A 80 -4.72 14.88 7.49
N GLY A 81 -3.87 14.25 6.68
CA GLY A 81 -2.45 14.58 6.60
C GLY A 81 -1.67 14.10 7.83
N LYS A 82 -0.36 14.35 7.82
CA LYS A 82 0.53 14.04 8.95
C LYS A 82 1.70 15.02 8.93
N SER A 83 1.96 15.67 10.06
CA SER A 83 3.15 16.49 10.25
C SER A 83 4.11 15.77 11.19
N GLY A 84 5.40 15.85 10.88
CA GLY A 84 6.46 15.25 11.68
C GLY A 84 7.81 15.90 11.41
N THR A 85 8.86 15.26 11.89
CA THR A 85 10.25 15.75 11.78
C THR A 85 10.73 15.87 10.34
N ILE A 86 10.20 15.04 9.44
CA ILE A 86 10.57 15.02 8.01
C ILE A 86 9.73 15.99 7.15
N GLY A 87 8.77 16.70 7.74
CA GLY A 87 7.88 17.64 7.05
C GLY A 87 6.40 17.34 7.25
N SER A 88 5.58 17.93 6.39
CA SER A 88 4.12 17.86 6.46
C SER A 88 3.51 17.26 5.19
N MET A 89 2.83 16.13 5.34
CA MET A 89 1.92 15.59 4.33
C MET A 89 0.58 16.33 4.40
N PRO A 90 0.09 16.89 3.27
CA PRO A 90 -1.20 17.59 3.25
C PRO A 90 -2.38 16.63 3.47
N ALA A 91 -3.46 17.18 3.99
CA ALA A 91 -4.75 16.48 4.11
C ALA A 91 -5.45 16.40 2.75
N TRP A 92 -6.01 15.25 2.40
CA TRP A 92 -6.74 15.06 1.14
C TRP A 92 -8.26 15.03 1.26
N LYS A 93 -8.82 15.24 2.47
CA LYS A 93 -10.28 15.26 2.69
C LYS A 93 -11.09 16.17 1.77
N ALA A 94 -10.49 17.25 1.28
CA ALA A 94 -11.13 18.19 0.35
C ALA A 94 -11.04 17.77 -1.13
N ASN A 95 -10.28 16.71 -1.47
CA ASN A 95 -10.12 16.22 -2.84
C ASN A 95 -11.01 14.99 -3.07
N PRO A 96 -12.17 15.15 -3.75
CA PRO A 96 -13.14 14.05 -3.91
C PRO A 96 -12.57 12.88 -4.70
N LYS A 97 -11.65 13.12 -5.65
CA LYS A 97 -11.03 12.03 -6.43
C LYS A 97 -10.09 11.18 -5.60
N VAL A 98 -9.34 11.79 -4.69
CA VAL A 98 -8.49 11.05 -3.76
C VAL A 98 -9.36 10.29 -2.77
N MET A 99 -10.36 10.95 -2.18
CA MET A 99 -11.21 10.36 -1.14
C MET A 99 -12.05 9.18 -1.63
N ALA A 100 -12.60 9.27 -2.83
CA ALA A 100 -13.33 8.17 -3.47
C ALA A 100 -12.42 7.02 -3.95
N GLY A 101 -11.10 7.27 -4.06
CA GLY A 101 -10.14 6.32 -4.60
C GLY A 101 -9.15 5.76 -3.58
N ARG A 102 -9.42 5.91 -2.27
CA ARG A 102 -8.46 5.55 -1.22
C ARG A 102 -8.25 4.04 -1.13
N ASP A 103 -9.28 3.24 -1.34
CA ASP A 103 -9.19 1.78 -1.31
C ASP A 103 -8.30 1.28 -2.46
N GLN A 104 -8.44 1.88 -3.64
CA GLN A 104 -7.57 1.60 -4.79
C GLN A 104 -6.11 2.00 -4.50
N LEU A 105 -5.90 3.17 -3.86
CA LEU A 105 -4.56 3.58 -3.43
C LEU A 105 -3.96 2.57 -2.46
N TYR A 106 -4.75 2.13 -1.48
CA TYR A 106 -4.31 1.14 -0.50
C TYR A 106 -3.94 -0.17 -1.19
N ALA A 107 -4.81 -0.72 -2.04
CA ALA A 107 -4.54 -1.94 -2.81
C ALA A 107 -3.24 -1.85 -3.64
N TYR A 108 -3.05 -0.75 -4.37
CA TYR A 108 -1.82 -0.54 -5.15
C TYR A 108 -0.57 -0.50 -4.28
N LEU A 109 -0.62 0.20 -3.14
CA LEU A 109 0.54 0.36 -2.28
C LEU A 109 0.81 -0.90 -1.43
N MET A 110 -0.21 -1.69 -1.10
CA MET A 110 -0.05 -3.00 -0.48
C MET A 110 0.63 -3.99 -1.43
N ALA A 111 0.28 -4.00 -2.72
CA ALA A 111 1.01 -4.80 -3.71
C ALA A 111 2.51 -4.46 -3.76
N ARG A 112 2.87 -3.22 -3.46
CA ARG A 112 4.27 -2.78 -3.33
C ARG A 112 4.88 -3.23 -2.01
N ALA A 113 4.17 -3.02 -0.90
CA ALA A 113 4.60 -3.34 0.45
C ALA A 113 4.90 -4.82 0.63
N ASP A 114 4.05 -5.67 0.04
CA ASP A 114 4.19 -7.14 0.04
C ASP A 114 5.25 -7.65 -0.94
N GLY A 115 5.89 -6.75 -1.70
CA GLY A 115 6.89 -7.10 -2.70
C GLY A 115 6.33 -7.75 -3.98
N ALA A 116 5.01 -7.86 -4.13
CA ALA A 116 4.36 -8.43 -5.30
C ALA A 116 4.65 -7.64 -6.59
N ILE A 117 4.96 -6.35 -6.47
CA ILE A 117 5.49 -5.52 -7.56
C ILE A 117 6.66 -4.64 -7.10
N GLY A 118 7.89 -4.97 -7.51
CA GLY A 118 9.08 -4.14 -7.30
C GLY A 118 9.02 -2.81 -8.08
N VAL A 119 9.94 -1.85 -7.86
CA VAL A 119 9.92 -0.43 -8.31
C VAL A 119 9.93 -0.22 -9.85
N VAL A 120 8.90 -0.72 -10.53
CA VAL A 120 8.69 -0.69 -11.98
C VAL A 120 7.31 -0.14 -12.32
N LYS A 121 7.12 0.28 -13.57
CA LYS A 121 5.83 0.76 -14.07
C LYS A 121 4.80 -0.40 -14.10
N PRO A 122 3.68 -0.29 -13.38
CA PRO A 122 2.61 -1.27 -13.49
C PRO A 122 1.96 -1.23 -14.87
N LYS A 123 1.49 -2.39 -15.30
CA LYS A 123 0.57 -2.55 -16.42
C LYS A 123 -0.78 -2.98 -15.87
N LYS A 124 -1.83 -2.81 -16.66
CA LYS A 124 -3.12 -3.46 -16.37
C LYS A 124 -3.04 -4.89 -16.90
N GLN A 125 -3.66 -5.83 -16.18
CA GLN A 125 -3.96 -7.18 -16.66
C GLN A 125 -4.65 -7.16 -18.02
#